data_AF-A0A0Q7W3E4-F1
#
_entry.id   AF-A0A0Q7W3E4-F1
#
_cell.length_a   1.000
_cell.length_b   1.000
_cell.length_c   1.000
_cell.angle_alpha   90.00
_cell.angle_beta   90.00
_cell.angle_gamma   90.00
#
_symmetry.space_group_name_H-M   'P 1'
#
loop_
_entity.id
_entity.type
_entity.pdbx_description
1 polymer ?
#
loop_
_entity_poly.entity_id
_entity_poly.type
_entity_poly.pdbx_seq_one_letter_code
_entity_poly.pdbx_strand_id
1 'polypeptide(L)'
;MQSSVAGGGRDAQRGGHVARDEGAATAGSAPASASPQIAYPEVDEWHPVLKRLSIDREVAIEIAALARKSGEDFVSRLLASGVASRIDLTGAIAADLGLKACHNIDPKRLIASDDQLVMVLRGGGDNLPVKLLEKDGSVSFLIPSRRIRLDWMRAYVRSHPDLTQHLRVADIDDLQAAVTERVRPFLARIAVNGLSERFPEMSARVVANGWQGAVLGIFMTMLPVGLALAPGLTLGLLHGLATFFFFACVALRFAAVASVTTGKRLQRIETPPANAPVYSVLVALYKEADIVPDLLTALDWIVWPRDRLEIKLVCESDDAETLAAIEMRPLPSHIKVVRVPPTGPRTKPKALAYALPMTRGEFVALYDAEDWPDPMQLAEAWTRFRESGPELAVLQAPLEISNPSESLIARMFAFEYSALFHGLLPWLSRHRLMLPLGGTSNHFRRAALEAVGGWDPFNVTEDADLGTRLARFGYQAATISAPTYEQAPIKLSVWLPQRTRWFKGWARTFQENIISLFLLRYHTHVNSTCQHIATL
;
A
#
# COMPACT_ATOMS: atom_id res chain seq x y z
N MET A 1 -51.29 4.43 -23.47
CA MET A 1 -52.15 5.56 -23.85
C MET A 1 -51.48 6.33 -24.98
N GLN A 2 -52.24 6.77 -25.99
CA GLN A 2 -51.76 7.50 -27.17
C GLN A 2 -51.97 9.01 -27.01
N SER A 3 -51.03 9.83 -27.50
CA SER A 3 -51.22 11.09 -28.27
C SER A 3 -49.83 11.77 -28.46
N SER A 4 -49.40 12.33 -29.61
CA SER A 4 -50.05 13.16 -30.66
C SER A 4 -50.18 14.65 -30.19
N VAL A 5 -49.81 15.73 -30.91
CA VAL A 5 -49.29 15.94 -32.29
C VAL A 5 -48.80 17.42 -32.50
N ALA A 6 -47.98 17.69 -33.55
CA ALA A 6 -47.70 19.01 -34.23
C ALA A 6 -47.18 20.24 -33.42
N GLY A 7 -46.61 21.29 -34.03
CA GLY A 7 -46.15 21.50 -35.42
C GLY A 7 -46.32 22.94 -35.96
N GLY A 8 -45.31 23.49 -36.66
CA GLY A 8 -45.31 24.79 -37.39
C GLY A 8 -45.07 26.05 -36.53
N GLY A 9 -44.52 27.16 -37.03
CA GLY A 9 -43.97 27.51 -38.36
C GLY A 9 -44.20 29.00 -38.73
N ARG A 10 -43.37 29.60 -39.62
CA ARG A 10 -43.41 31.01 -40.16
C ARG A 10 -42.89 32.12 -39.22
N ASP A 11 -42.43 33.32 -39.63
CA ASP A 11 -41.96 33.97 -40.88
C ASP A 11 -41.37 35.36 -40.47
N ALA A 12 -40.61 36.19 -41.21
CA ALA A 12 -39.74 36.10 -42.41
C ALA A 12 -39.02 37.49 -42.60
N GLN A 13 -38.43 37.76 -43.79
CA GLN A 13 -37.84 39.05 -44.27
C GLN A 13 -36.38 39.37 -43.82
N ARG A 14 -35.50 39.98 -44.64
CA ARG A 14 -35.65 40.70 -45.94
C ARG A 14 -34.39 40.52 -46.85
N GLY A 15 -34.48 40.85 -48.14
CA GLY A 15 -33.40 40.68 -49.14
C GLY A 15 -32.26 41.72 -49.07
N GLY A 16 -31.30 41.79 -50.00
CA GLY A 16 -31.08 41.01 -51.22
C GLY A 16 -30.52 41.87 -52.36
N HIS A 17 -29.43 41.43 -53.03
CA HIS A 17 -29.01 41.97 -54.33
C HIS A 17 -28.15 40.97 -55.12
N VAL A 18 -28.18 41.10 -56.45
CA VAL A 18 -27.56 40.20 -57.43
C VAL A 18 -26.64 41.02 -58.34
N ALA A 19 -25.44 40.50 -58.62
CA ALA A 19 -24.68 40.84 -59.82
C ALA A 19 -23.79 39.65 -60.23
N ARG A 20 -23.78 39.36 -61.54
CA ARG A 20 -22.76 38.54 -62.22
C ARG A 20 -21.53 39.44 -62.54
N ASP A 21 -20.38 39.00 -63.04
CA ASP A 21 -20.06 37.87 -63.92
C ASP A 21 -18.57 37.48 -63.90
N GLU A 22 -18.26 36.33 -64.51
CA GLU A 22 -17.03 35.90 -65.22
C GLU A 22 -15.60 36.30 -64.75
N GLY A 23 -14.69 35.30 -64.73
CA GLY A 23 -13.23 35.53 -64.73
C GLY A 23 -12.40 34.33 -64.27
N ALA A 24 -11.85 33.53 -65.19
CA ALA A 24 -11.07 32.33 -64.87
C ALA A 24 -9.57 32.62 -64.65
N ALA A 25 -8.95 31.97 -63.64
CA ALA A 25 -7.50 31.67 -63.62
C ALA A 25 -7.12 30.61 -62.55
N THR A 26 -6.63 29.47 -63.02
CA THR A 26 -5.62 28.56 -62.40
C THR A 26 -5.35 28.68 -60.89
N ALA A 27 -5.89 27.75 -60.10
CA ALA A 27 -5.41 27.50 -58.73
C ALA A 27 -4.09 26.71 -58.76
N GLY A 28 -2.98 27.38 -58.43
CA GLY A 28 -1.69 26.73 -58.19
C GLY A 28 -1.69 25.99 -56.85
N SER A 29 -1.16 24.76 -56.84
CA SER A 29 -1.01 23.96 -55.62
C SER A 29 0.04 24.55 -54.67
N ALA A 30 -0.40 25.14 -53.55
CA ALA A 30 0.48 25.38 -52.42
C ALA A 30 0.78 24.04 -51.69
N PRO A 31 2.02 23.82 -51.19
CA PRO A 31 2.39 22.54 -50.60
C PRO A 31 1.68 22.30 -49.27
N ALA A 32 1.34 21.04 -48.99
CA ALA A 32 0.75 20.64 -47.73
C ALA A 32 1.65 21.02 -46.54
N SER A 33 1.11 21.79 -45.59
CA SER A 33 1.76 22.05 -44.32
C SER A 33 2.00 20.74 -43.57
N ALA A 34 3.26 20.44 -43.24
CA ALA A 34 3.61 19.22 -42.53
C ALA A 34 2.84 19.10 -41.21
N SER A 35 2.24 17.94 -40.98
CA SER A 35 1.69 17.55 -39.68
C SER A 35 2.76 17.75 -38.59
N PRO A 36 2.41 18.20 -37.38
CA PRO A 36 3.38 18.36 -36.30
C PRO A 36 4.03 17.01 -35.99
N GLN A 37 5.30 16.84 -36.35
CA GLN A 37 6.07 15.67 -35.98
C GLN A 37 6.17 15.64 -34.45
N ILE A 38 5.49 14.68 -33.83
CA ILE A 38 5.57 14.45 -32.39
C ILE A 38 7.01 14.07 -32.08
N ALA A 39 7.73 14.97 -31.42
CA ALA A 39 9.10 14.72 -31.00
C ALA A 39 9.14 13.70 -29.84
N TYR A 40 10.10 12.80 -29.91
CA TYR A 40 10.42 11.82 -28.86
C TYR A 40 11.87 12.06 -28.40
N PRO A 41 12.13 13.08 -27.54
CA PRO A 41 13.46 13.35 -27.01
C PRO A 41 14.13 12.13 -26.37
N GLU A 42 13.33 11.22 -25.80
CA GLU A 42 13.77 9.94 -25.27
C GLU A 42 14.43 9.04 -26.34
N VAL A 43 13.94 9.04 -27.58
CA VAL A 43 14.56 8.26 -28.68
C VAL A 43 15.88 8.88 -29.11
N ASP A 44 15.99 10.21 -29.04
CA ASP A 44 17.21 10.94 -29.45
C ASP A 44 18.32 10.85 -28.37
N GLU A 45 18.00 11.00 -27.07
CA GLU A 45 18.95 10.78 -25.94
C GLU A 45 19.52 9.34 -25.97
N TRP A 46 18.67 8.36 -26.31
CA TRP A 46 19.01 6.93 -26.35
C TRP A 46 19.56 6.44 -27.69
N HIS A 47 19.57 7.26 -28.75
CA HIS A 47 19.98 6.83 -30.11
C HIS A 47 21.33 6.08 -30.16
N PRO A 48 22.40 6.50 -29.46
CA PRO A 48 23.68 5.74 -29.45
C PRO A 48 23.58 4.36 -28.81
N VAL A 49 22.67 4.15 -27.84
CA VAL A 49 22.42 2.86 -27.19
C VAL A 49 21.55 1.98 -28.10
N LEU A 50 20.47 2.54 -28.66
CA LEU A 50 19.58 1.85 -29.61
C LEU A 50 20.35 1.33 -30.84
N LYS A 51 21.28 2.12 -31.37
CA LYS A 51 22.15 1.72 -32.48
C LYS A 51 23.07 0.54 -32.13
N ARG A 52 23.54 0.42 -30.88
CA ARG A 52 24.34 -0.72 -30.40
C ARG A 52 23.51 -1.99 -30.19
N LEU A 53 22.22 -1.82 -29.91
CA LEU A 53 21.23 -2.91 -29.81
C LEU A 53 20.66 -3.33 -31.18
N SER A 54 21.08 -2.70 -32.28
CA SER A 54 20.52 -2.89 -33.62
C SER A 54 19.00 -2.63 -33.69
N ILE A 55 18.50 -1.67 -32.91
CA ILE A 55 17.09 -1.30 -32.87
C ILE A 55 16.85 -0.12 -33.81
N ASP A 56 15.99 -0.32 -34.80
CA ASP A 56 15.62 0.73 -35.76
C ASP A 56 14.88 1.89 -35.09
N ARG A 57 15.12 3.11 -35.60
CA ARG A 57 14.55 4.34 -35.03
C ARG A 57 13.01 4.35 -35.10
N GLU A 58 12.43 3.70 -36.10
CA GLU A 58 10.97 3.56 -36.24
C GLU A 58 10.39 2.69 -35.11
N VAL A 59 10.97 1.51 -34.85
CA VAL A 59 10.60 0.63 -33.73
C VAL A 59 10.75 1.35 -32.39
N ALA A 60 11.82 2.14 -32.21
CA ALA A 60 12.00 2.94 -31.00
C ALA A 60 10.93 4.03 -30.84
N ILE A 61 10.50 4.67 -31.93
CA ILE A 61 9.40 5.66 -31.93
C ILE A 61 8.06 4.99 -31.59
N GLU A 62 7.77 3.81 -32.12
CA GLU A 62 6.57 3.04 -31.77
C GLU A 62 6.56 2.65 -30.28
N ILE A 63 7.68 2.18 -29.75
CA ILE A 63 7.83 1.84 -28.33
C ILE A 63 7.65 3.09 -27.46
N ALA A 64 8.21 4.25 -27.84
CA ALA A 64 8.02 5.50 -27.11
C ALA A 64 6.56 6.00 -27.16
N ALA A 65 5.89 5.88 -28.31
CA ALA A 65 4.47 6.21 -28.45
C ALA A 65 3.58 5.31 -27.57
N LEU A 66 3.86 4.00 -27.53
CA LEU A 66 3.18 3.05 -26.67
C LEU A 66 3.45 3.32 -25.18
N ALA A 67 4.70 3.62 -24.81
CA ALA A 67 5.07 3.97 -23.43
C ALA A 67 4.27 5.18 -22.94
N ARG A 68 4.25 6.27 -23.72
CA ARG A 68 3.45 7.48 -23.42
C ARG A 68 1.95 7.19 -23.32
N LYS A 69 1.41 6.30 -24.16
CA LYS A 69 -0.01 5.91 -24.13
C LYS A 69 -0.37 5.09 -22.89
N SER A 70 0.53 4.22 -22.42
CA SER A 70 0.33 3.40 -21.22
C SER A 70 0.72 4.12 -19.91
N GLY A 71 1.41 5.27 -19.98
CA GLY A 71 2.00 5.93 -18.82
C GLY A 71 3.25 5.22 -18.27
N GLU A 72 3.90 4.40 -19.09
CA GLU A 72 5.13 3.67 -18.75
C GLU A 72 6.38 4.46 -19.16
N ASP A 73 7.52 4.16 -18.52
CA ASP A 73 8.81 4.69 -18.98
C ASP A 73 9.32 3.94 -20.23
N PHE A 74 10.03 4.67 -21.09
CA PHE A 74 10.54 4.15 -22.37
C PHE A 74 11.39 2.89 -22.21
N VAL A 75 12.21 2.80 -21.16
CA VAL A 75 13.15 1.70 -20.93
C VAL A 75 12.42 0.44 -20.47
N SER A 76 11.46 0.57 -19.55
CA SER A 76 10.60 -0.54 -19.15
C SER A 76 9.76 -1.04 -20.32
N ARG A 77 9.21 -0.15 -21.17
CA ARG A 77 8.44 -0.56 -22.36
C ARG A 77 9.33 -1.25 -23.40
N LEU A 78 10.57 -0.79 -23.59
CA LEU A 78 11.58 -1.41 -24.46
C LEU A 78 11.91 -2.84 -24.01
N LEU A 79 12.11 -3.06 -22.70
CA LEU A 79 12.30 -4.40 -22.14
C LEU A 79 11.04 -5.26 -22.24
N ALA A 80 9.85 -4.69 -21.99
CA ALA A 80 8.56 -5.38 -22.09
C ALA A 80 8.14 -5.71 -23.54
N SER A 81 8.77 -5.11 -24.55
CA SER A 81 8.57 -5.46 -25.96
C SER A 81 9.35 -6.72 -26.39
N GLY A 82 10.32 -7.17 -25.58
CA GLY A 82 11.21 -8.27 -25.92
C GLY A 82 12.29 -7.93 -26.96
N VAL A 83 12.30 -6.71 -27.52
CA VAL A 83 13.26 -6.27 -28.55
C VAL A 83 14.68 -6.11 -28.00
N ALA A 84 14.85 -5.90 -26.68
CA ALA A 84 16.15 -5.90 -26.00
C ALA A 84 16.08 -6.75 -24.72
N SER A 85 17.13 -7.54 -24.45
CA SER A 85 17.30 -8.14 -23.12
C SER A 85 17.91 -7.14 -22.13
N ARG A 86 17.75 -7.41 -20.83
CA ARG A 86 18.33 -6.60 -19.75
C ARG A 86 19.86 -6.59 -19.79
N ILE A 87 20.45 -7.71 -20.19
CA ILE A 87 21.91 -7.90 -20.29
C ILE A 87 22.42 -7.05 -21.45
N ASP A 88 21.80 -7.16 -22.63
CA ASP A 88 22.20 -6.42 -23.82
C ASP A 88 22.06 -4.91 -23.62
N LEU A 89 20.93 -4.47 -23.04
CA LEU A 89 20.69 -3.06 -22.70
C LEU A 89 21.76 -2.52 -21.74
N THR A 90 22.07 -3.25 -20.68
CA THR A 90 23.09 -2.85 -19.69
C THR A 90 24.48 -2.81 -20.32
N GLY A 91 24.81 -3.78 -21.18
CA GLY A 91 26.05 -3.81 -21.97
C GLY A 91 26.15 -2.65 -22.96
N ALA A 92 25.07 -2.33 -23.67
CA ALA A 92 25.01 -1.24 -24.64
C ALA A 92 25.14 0.14 -23.97
N ILE A 93 24.53 0.35 -22.79
CA ILE A 93 24.71 1.56 -21.96
C ILE A 93 26.17 1.66 -21.49
N ALA A 94 26.74 0.57 -20.97
CA ALA A 94 28.14 0.56 -20.53
C ALA A 94 29.10 0.91 -21.69
N ALA A 95 28.90 0.30 -22.87
CA ALA A 95 29.67 0.56 -24.08
C ALA A 95 29.44 1.96 -24.69
N ASP A 96 28.32 2.62 -24.40
CA ASP A 96 28.10 4.03 -24.77
C ASP A 96 28.86 5.00 -23.87
N LEU A 97 28.93 4.67 -22.58
CA LEU A 97 29.60 5.50 -21.57
C LEU A 97 31.09 5.22 -21.45
N GLY A 98 31.64 4.21 -22.13
CA GLY A 98 33.03 3.78 -21.95
C GLY A 98 33.29 3.10 -20.60
N LEU A 99 32.23 2.58 -19.97
CA LEU A 99 32.26 1.91 -18.67
C LEU A 99 32.20 0.38 -18.84
N LYS A 100 32.49 -0.36 -17.76
CA LYS A 100 32.27 -1.81 -17.71
C LYS A 100 30.87 -2.12 -17.20
N ALA A 101 30.19 -3.09 -17.82
CA ALA A 101 28.96 -3.64 -17.27
C ALA A 101 29.27 -4.55 -16.06
N CYS A 102 28.35 -4.61 -15.10
CA CYS A 102 28.37 -5.52 -13.96
C CYS A 102 27.08 -6.34 -13.96
N HIS A 103 27.25 -7.65 -13.92
CA HIS A 103 26.18 -8.65 -13.87
C HIS A 103 26.47 -9.60 -12.71
N ASN A 104 25.46 -10.27 -12.16
CA ASN A 104 25.61 -11.23 -11.05
C ASN A 104 26.35 -10.62 -9.83
N ILE A 105 25.85 -9.48 -9.35
CA ILE A 105 26.39 -8.78 -8.18
C ILE A 105 26.37 -9.70 -6.96
N ASP A 106 27.53 -9.95 -6.34
CA ASP A 106 27.62 -10.73 -5.10
C ASP A 106 27.09 -9.92 -3.90
N PRO A 107 25.99 -10.35 -3.25
CA PRO A 107 25.40 -9.66 -2.11
C PRO A 107 26.39 -9.39 -0.98
N LYS A 108 27.32 -10.34 -0.71
CA LYS A 108 28.27 -10.26 0.42
C LYS A 108 29.34 -9.20 0.23
N ARG A 109 29.46 -8.67 -0.99
CA ARG A 109 30.53 -7.75 -1.43
C ARG A 109 30.04 -6.32 -1.60
N LEU A 110 28.75 -6.08 -1.32
CA LEU A 110 28.16 -4.76 -1.20
C LEU A 110 28.66 -4.05 0.07
N ILE A 111 29.27 -2.88 -0.10
CA ILE A 111 29.82 -2.06 0.98
C ILE A 111 28.83 -0.91 1.31
N ALA A 112 27.91 -1.18 2.23
CA ALA A 112 26.99 -0.21 2.82
C ALA A 112 26.45 -0.74 4.15
N SER A 113 25.90 0.14 5.00
CA SER A 113 25.13 -0.28 6.18
C SER A 113 23.79 -0.89 5.78
N ASP A 114 23.19 -1.69 6.66
CA ASP A 114 21.90 -2.33 6.36
C ASP A 114 20.79 -1.28 6.16
N ASP A 115 20.79 -0.18 6.93
CA ASP A 115 19.86 0.95 6.76
C ASP A 115 20.02 1.66 5.41
N GLN A 116 21.27 1.89 4.97
CA GLN A 116 21.59 2.44 3.66
C GLN A 116 21.05 1.56 2.52
N LEU A 117 21.23 0.25 2.64
CA LEU A 117 20.70 -0.73 1.69
C LEU A 117 19.17 -0.77 1.69
N VAL A 118 18.52 -0.62 2.85
CA VAL A 118 17.05 -0.46 2.92
C VAL A 118 16.59 0.84 2.22
N MET A 119 17.32 1.96 2.35
CA MET A 119 17.00 3.18 1.60
C MET A 119 17.08 3.00 0.07
N VAL A 120 17.99 2.16 -0.41
CA VAL A 120 18.07 1.77 -1.84
C VAL A 120 16.84 0.97 -2.27
N LEU A 121 16.37 0.01 -1.45
CA LEU A 121 15.14 -0.74 -1.73
C LEU A 121 13.89 0.15 -1.74
N ARG A 122 13.82 1.16 -0.86
CA ARG A 122 12.79 2.22 -0.88
C ARG A 122 12.87 3.13 -2.11
N GLY A 123 13.90 2.99 -2.95
CA GLY A 123 14.12 3.84 -4.12
C GLY A 123 14.29 5.33 -3.77
N GLY A 124 14.62 5.65 -2.51
CA GLY A 124 15.05 6.97 -2.05
C GLY A 124 16.58 7.11 -2.01
N GLY A 125 17.31 6.00 -2.22
CA GLY A 125 18.74 5.97 -2.45
C GLY A 125 19.18 6.38 -3.86
N ASP A 126 18.43 7.22 -4.58
CA ASP A 126 18.76 7.63 -5.96
C ASP A 126 20.13 8.33 -6.07
N ASN A 127 20.55 9.01 -4.99
CA ASN A 127 21.87 9.62 -4.86
C ASN A 127 22.83 8.81 -3.97
N LEU A 128 22.45 7.61 -3.52
CA LEU A 128 23.26 6.80 -2.62
C LEU A 128 24.17 5.85 -3.43
N PRO A 129 25.49 6.08 -3.48
CA PRO A 129 26.39 5.23 -4.23
C PRO A 129 26.48 3.83 -3.60
N VAL A 130 25.91 2.82 -4.27
CA VAL A 130 26.14 1.41 -3.89
C VAL A 130 27.54 1.01 -4.33
N LYS A 131 28.38 0.67 -3.36
CA LYS A 131 29.77 0.24 -3.57
C LYS A 131 29.87 -1.28 -3.63
N LEU A 132 30.70 -1.80 -4.52
CA LEU A 132 31.02 -3.20 -4.68
C LEU A 132 32.53 -3.40 -4.46
N LEU A 133 32.90 -4.33 -3.58
CA LEU A 133 34.27 -4.81 -3.47
C LEU A 133 34.59 -5.72 -4.67
N GLU A 134 35.58 -5.37 -5.47
CA GLU A 134 36.04 -6.11 -6.64
C GLU A 134 37.05 -7.21 -6.27
N LYS A 135 37.26 -8.20 -7.16
CA LYS A 135 38.03 -9.43 -6.83
C LYS A 135 39.53 -9.19 -6.61
N ASP A 136 40.03 -8.08 -7.13
CA ASP A 136 41.37 -7.53 -6.94
C ASP A 136 41.49 -6.68 -5.64
N GLY A 137 40.40 -6.53 -4.87
CA GLY A 137 40.34 -5.68 -3.68
C GLY A 137 40.05 -4.20 -3.97
N SER A 138 39.90 -3.80 -5.24
CA SER A 138 39.46 -2.45 -5.60
C SER A 138 37.98 -2.22 -5.27
N VAL A 139 37.53 -0.97 -5.31
CA VAL A 139 36.12 -0.61 -5.08
C VAL A 139 35.53 -0.02 -6.36
N SER A 140 34.38 -0.57 -6.74
CA SER A 140 33.53 -0.08 -7.83
C SER A 140 32.25 0.55 -7.30
N PHE A 141 31.74 1.53 -8.02
CA PHE A 141 30.46 2.20 -7.81
C PHE A 141 29.45 1.69 -8.85
N LEU A 142 28.31 1.19 -8.38
CA LEU A 142 27.26 0.64 -9.24
C LEU A 142 26.28 1.74 -9.67
N ILE A 143 26.11 1.90 -10.97
CA ILE A 143 25.19 2.83 -11.63
C ILE A 143 24.00 2.05 -12.20
N PRO A 144 22.75 2.28 -11.75
CA PRO A 144 21.59 1.53 -12.22
C PRO A 144 21.16 1.93 -13.64
N SER A 145 20.99 0.94 -14.52
CA SER A 145 20.71 1.12 -15.95
C SER A 145 19.42 1.90 -16.29
N ARG A 146 18.35 1.76 -15.50
CA ARG A 146 17.03 2.37 -15.80
C ARG A 146 16.83 3.80 -15.29
N ARG A 147 17.70 4.31 -14.40
CA ARG A 147 17.58 5.68 -13.84
C ARG A 147 18.67 6.63 -14.34
N ILE A 148 19.35 6.24 -15.41
CA ILE A 148 20.50 6.97 -15.95
C ILE A 148 20.04 8.08 -16.91
N ARG A 149 20.49 9.31 -16.66
CA ARG A 149 20.46 10.39 -17.66
C ARG A 149 21.71 10.27 -18.51
N LEU A 150 21.57 9.74 -19.72
CA LEU A 150 22.71 9.38 -20.57
C LEU A 150 23.54 10.61 -20.93
N ASP A 151 22.91 11.74 -21.24
CA ASP A 151 23.64 12.97 -21.59
C ASP A 151 24.46 13.53 -20.42
N TRP A 152 23.86 13.54 -19.22
CA TRP A 152 24.58 13.95 -18.01
C TRP A 152 25.74 12.99 -17.71
N MET A 153 25.51 11.68 -17.83
CA MET A 153 26.54 10.68 -17.56
C MET A 153 27.69 10.72 -18.59
N ARG A 154 27.39 10.94 -19.87
CA ARG A 154 28.37 11.19 -20.94
C ARG A 154 29.25 12.39 -20.60
N ALA A 155 28.66 13.49 -20.13
CA ALA A 155 29.41 14.69 -19.70
C ALA A 155 30.23 14.44 -18.43
N TYR A 156 29.68 13.71 -17.46
CA TYR A 156 30.35 13.36 -16.20
C TYR A 156 31.58 12.48 -16.43
N VAL A 157 31.43 11.41 -17.22
CA VAL A 157 32.53 10.50 -17.59
C VAL A 157 33.63 11.22 -18.38
N ARG A 158 33.27 12.08 -19.34
CA ARG A 158 34.26 12.87 -20.10
C ARG A 158 35.04 13.87 -19.26
N SER A 159 34.44 14.40 -18.19
CA SER A 159 35.10 15.36 -17.28
C SER A 159 35.91 14.69 -16.17
N HIS A 160 35.68 13.41 -15.89
CA HIS A 160 36.34 12.66 -14.81
C HIS A 160 36.87 11.30 -15.30
N PRO A 161 37.83 11.27 -16.25
CA PRO A 161 38.37 10.03 -16.82
C PRO A 161 38.92 9.08 -15.75
N ASP A 162 39.56 9.60 -14.70
CA ASP A 162 40.16 8.83 -13.60
C ASP A 162 39.14 8.03 -12.77
N LEU A 163 37.86 8.45 -12.78
CA LEU A 163 36.78 7.76 -12.08
C LEU A 163 36.19 6.59 -12.89
N THR A 164 36.37 6.56 -14.21
CA THR A 164 35.76 5.55 -15.10
C THR A 164 36.16 4.12 -14.72
N GLN A 165 37.40 3.90 -14.31
CA GLN A 165 37.89 2.62 -13.83
C GLN A 165 37.13 2.09 -12.59
N HIS A 166 36.55 3.00 -11.80
CA HIS A 166 35.76 2.71 -10.60
C HIS A 166 34.25 2.72 -10.84
N LEU A 167 33.76 3.02 -12.05
CA LEU A 167 32.32 3.03 -12.34
C LEU A 167 31.91 1.76 -13.08
N ARG A 168 30.74 1.21 -12.71
CA ARG A 168 30.14 0.04 -13.36
C ARG A 168 28.66 0.31 -13.62
N VAL A 169 28.16 -0.06 -14.80
CA VAL A 169 26.72 -0.03 -15.08
C VAL A 169 26.13 -1.40 -14.72
N ALA A 170 25.06 -1.43 -13.93
CA ALA A 170 24.37 -2.66 -13.51
C ALA A 170 22.87 -2.58 -13.82
N ASP A 171 22.19 -3.71 -14.04
CA ASP A 171 20.73 -3.71 -14.11
C ASP A 171 20.13 -3.39 -12.74
N ILE A 172 19.04 -2.62 -12.73
CA ILE A 172 18.39 -2.19 -11.50
C ILE A 172 17.72 -3.35 -10.74
N ASP A 173 17.21 -4.37 -11.43
CA ASP A 173 16.60 -5.52 -10.75
C ASP A 173 17.69 -6.49 -10.25
N ASP A 174 18.81 -6.66 -10.96
CA ASP A 174 20.01 -7.37 -10.45
C ASP A 174 20.53 -6.72 -9.16
N LEU A 175 20.63 -5.38 -9.16
CA LEU A 175 21.03 -4.60 -8.00
C LEU A 175 20.00 -4.76 -6.85
N GLN A 176 18.70 -4.63 -7.12
CA GLN A 176 17.66 -4.82 -6.11
C GLN A 176 17.68 -6.25 -5.55
N ALA A 177 17.91 -7.27 -6.35
CA ALA A 177 18.02 -8.66 -5.91
C ALA A 177 19.23 -8.85 -4.98
N ALA A 178 20.41 -8.37 -5.38
CA ALA A 178 21.63 -8.48 -4.57
C ALA A 178 21.53 -7.69 -3.25
N VAL A 179 20.95 -6.49 -3.28
CA VAL A 179 20.67 -5.68 -2.08
C VAL A 179 19.68 -6.42 -1.16
N THR A 180 18.58 -6.95 -1.70
CA THR A 180 17.56 -7.70 -0.93
C THR A 180 18.15 -8.93 -0.26
N GLU A 181 18.98 -9.71 -0.96
CA GLU A 181 19.68 -10.87 -0.39
C GLU A 181 20.62 -10.44 0.74
N ARG A 182 21.38 -9.35 0.55
CA ARG A 182 22.32 -8.83 1.56
C ARG A 182 21.62 -8.32 2.82
N VAL A 183 20.42 -7.72 2.73
CA VAL A 183 19.67 -7.24 3.91
C VAL A 183 18.66 -8.25 4.46
N ARG A 184 18.41 -9.39 3.80
CA ARG A 184 17.41 -10.39 4.26
C ARG A 184 17.53 -10.74 5.76
N PRO A 185 18.73 -10.99 6.35
CA PRO A 185 18.84 -11.29 7.77
C PRO A 185 18.46 -10.11 8.67
N PHE A 186 18.80 -8.88 8.25
CA PHE A 186 18.43 -7.65 8.96
C PHE A 186 16.93 -7.39 8.89
N LEU A 187 16.33 -7.50 7.69
CA LEU A 187 14.89 -7.39 7.48
C LEU A 187 14.10 -8.41 8.32
N ALA A 188 14.57 -9.67 8.37
CA ALA A 188 13.96 -10.70 9.21
C ALA A 188 14.06 -10.37 10.70
N ARG A 189 15.21 -9.86 11.18
CA ARG A 189 15.38 -9.43 12.57
C ARG A 189 14.43 -8.30 12.94
N ILE A 190 14.36 -7.22 12.14
CA ILE A 190 13.48 -6.08 12.45
C ILE A 190 12.00 -6.44 12.33
N ALA A 191 11.63 -7.37 11.42
CA ALA A 191 10.25 -7.85 11.30
C ALA A 191 9.78 -8.66 12.51
N VAL A 192 10.69 -9.40 13.17
CA VAL A 192 10.37 -10.22 14.35
C VAL A 192 10.54 -9.44 15.66
N ASN A 193 11.58 -8.62 15.79
CA ASN A 193 11.91 -7.97 17.07
C ASN A 193 11.61 -6.46 17.10
N GLY A 194 11.53 -5.78 15.95
CA GLY A 194 11.66 -4.32 15.85
C GLY A 194 10.54 -3.50 16.51
N LEU A 195 9.39 -4.10 16.81
CA LEU A 195 8.40 -3.51 17.71
C LEU A 195 8.82 -3.70 19.17
N SER A 196 9.08 -4.94 19.59
CA SER A 196 9.48 -5.26 20.98
C SER A 196 10.80 -4.61 21.43
N GLU A 197 11.73 -4.33 20.52
CA GLU A 197 13.00 -3.63 20.81
C GLU A 197 12.81 -2.12 21.00
N ARG A 198 11.87 -1.49 20.28
CA ARG A 198 11.58 -0.04 20.38
C ARG A 198 10.53 0.29 21.44
N PHE A 199 9.52 -0.56 21.56
CA PHE A 199 8.33 -0.34 22.38
C PHE A 199 7.93 -1.63 23.13
N PRO A 200 8.69 -2.08 24.14
CA PRO A 200 8.42 -3.33 24.86
C PRO A 200 7.00 -3.42 25.45
N GLU A 201 6.53 -2.33 26.07
CA GLU A 201 5.19 -2.19 26.70
C GLU A 201 4.03 -2.05 25.67
N MET A 202 4.33 -2.26 24.39
CA MET A 202 3.38 -2.18 23.28
C MET A 202 3.53 -3.39 22.34
N SER A 203 4.09 -4.50 22.83
CA SER A 203 4.17 -5.76 22.09
C SER A 203 3.62 -6.95 22.86
N ALA A 204 2.80 -7.74 22.17
CA ALA A 204 2.23 -9.02 22.55
C ALA A 204 3.27 -10.12 22.83
N ARG A 205 4.56 -9.86 22.64
CA ARG A 205 5.68 -10.77 22.95
C ARG A 205 5.72 -11.16 24.43
N VAL A 206 5.33 -10.25 25.33
CA VAL A 206 5.20 -10.51 26.78
C VAL A 206 3.71 -10.55 27.12
N VAL A 207 3.22 -11.74 27.49
CA VAL A 207 1.78 -12.00 27.61
C VAL A 207 1.19 -11.58 28.96
N ALA A 208 2.00 -11.52 30.01
CA ALA A 208 1.56 -11.18 31.36
C ALA A 208 2.63 -10.38 32.13
N ASN A 209 2.31 -9.13 32.46
CA ASN A 209 3.12 -8.27 33.32
C ASN A 209 2.74 -8.50 34.80
N GLY A 210 3.70 -8.31 35.72
CA GLY A 210 3.52 -8.67 37.13
C GLY A 210 2.29 -8.04 37.81
N TRP A 211 1.89 -6.82 37.39
CA TRP A 211 0.68 -6.17 37.90
C TRP A 211 -0.62 -6.83 37.40
N GLN A 212 -0.66 -7.37 36.17
CA GLN A 212 -1.83 -8.11 35.66
C GLN A 212 -2.02 -9.39 36.48
N GLY A 213 -0.92 -10.08 36.81
CA GLY A 213 -0.91 -11.21 37.73
C GLY A 213 -1.42 -10.84 39.13
N ALA A 214 -1.02 -9.67 39.66
CA ALA A 214 -1.52 -9.17 40.94
C ALA A 214 -3.02 -8.87 40.92
N VAL A 215 -3.53 -8.18 39.88
CA VAL A 215 -4.97 -7.87 39.73
C VAL A 215 -5.79 -9.16 39.59
N LEU A 216 -5.33 -10.11 38.76
CA LEU A 216 -5.96 -11.41 38.62
C LEU A 216 -5.96 -12.20 39.93
N GLY A 217 -4.84 -12.20 40.67
CA GLY A 217 -4.73 -12.83 41.98
C GLY A 217 -5.69 -12.23 43.01
N ILE A 218 -5.77 -10.90 43.10
CA ILE A 218 -6.74 -10.19 43.95
C ILE A 218 -8.16 -10.61 43.59
N PHE A 219 -8.52 -10.63 42.30
CA PHE A 219 -9.87 -11.03 41.88
C PHE A 219 -10.17 -12.50 42.18
N MET A 220 -9.23 -13.41 41.91
CA MET A 220 -9.32 -14.84 42.21
C MET A 220 -9.44 -15.14 43.71
N THR A 221 -8.91 -14.29 44.59
CA THR A 221 -9.05 -14.42 46.04
C THR A 221 -10.30 -13.74 46.59
N MET A 222 -10.58 -12.49 46.19
CA MET A 222 -11.68 -11.70 46.73
C MET A 222 -13.05 -12.20 46.28
N LEU A 223 -13.18 -12.74 45.07
CA LEU A 223 -14.47 -13.25 44.57
C LEU A 223 -14.97 -14.46 45.38
N PRO A 224 -14.20 -15.55 45.61
CA PRO A 224 -14.62 -16.63 46.50
C PRO A 224 -14.89 -16.18 47.94
N VAL A 225 -14.08 -15.29 48.50
CA VAL A 225 -14.29 -14.74 49.85
C VAL A 225 -15.60 -13.95 49.93
N GLY A 226 -15.89 -13.11 48.94
CA GLY A 226 -17.17 -12.40 48.85
C GLY A 226 -18.37 -13.33 48.71
N LEU A 227 -18.25 -14.39 47.90
CA LEU A 227 -19.30 -15.40 47.75
C LEU A 227 -19.54 -16.22 49.03
N ALA A 228 -18.49 -16.48 49.82
CA ALA A 228 -18.59 -17.20 51.08
C ALA A 228 -19.15 -16.35 52.23
N LEU A 229 -18.72 -15.08 52.34
CA LEU A 229 -19.09 -14.20 53.45
C LEU A 229 -20.36 -13.36 53.19
N ALA A 230 -20.62 -12.99 51.94
CA ALA A 230 -21.73 -12.10 51.57
C ALA A 230 -22.26 -12.40 50.15
N PRO A 231 -22.83 -13.60 49.91
CA PRO A 231 -23.23 -14.04 48.57
C PRO A 231 -24.24 -13.09 47.89
N GLY A 232 -25.25 -12.63 48.62
CA GLY A 232 -26.27 -11.72 48.07
C GLY A 232 -25.71 -10.37 47.61
N LEU A 233 -24.81 -9.76 48.39
CA LEU A 233 -24.15 -8.51 48.02
C LEU A 233 -23.18 -8.72 46.84
N THR A 234 -22.39 -9.79 46.88
CA THR A 234 -21.40 -10.09 45.83
C THR A 234 -22.09 -10.37 44.49
N LEU A 235 -23.13 -11.19 44.47
CA LEU A 235 -23.93 -11.44 43.27
C LEU A 235 -24.67 -10.19 42.80
N GLY A 236 -25.22 -9.38 43.72
CA GLY A 236 -25.87 -8.11 43.39
C GLY A 236 -24.93 -7.10 42.73
N LEU A 237 -23.70 -6.96 43.23
CA LEU A 237 -22.67 -6.09 42.64
C LEU A 237 -22.21 -6.58 41.28
N LEU A 238 -21.94 -7.89 41.12
CA LEU A 238 -21.56 -8.49 39.84
C LEU A 238 -22.68 -8.34 38.79
N HIS A 239 -23.93 -8.58 39.18
CA HIS A 239 -25.09 -8.42 38.31
C HIS A 239 -25.31 -6.95 37.94
N GLY A 240 -25.20 -6.02 38.90
CA GLY A 240 -25.30 -4.58 38.63
C GLY A 240 -24.22 -4.10 37.66
N LEU A 241 -22.98 -4.54 37.85
CA LEU A 241 -21.86 -4.20 36.97
C LEU A 241 -22.03 -4.77 35.55
N ALA A 242 -22.40 -6.06 35.44
CA ALA A 242 -22.67 -6.70 34.16
C ALA A 242 -23.85 -6.04 33.42
N THR A 243 -24.91 -5.71 34.13
CA THR A 243 -26.09 -4.99 33.62
C THR A 243 -25.73 -3.58 33.16
N PHE A 244 -24.92 -2.83 33.92
CA PHE A 244 -24.42 -1.52 33.52
C PHE A 244 -23.61 -1.60 32.22
N PHE A 245 -22.63 -2.50 32.12
CA PHE A 245 -21.85 -2.67 30.89
C PHE A 245 -22.69 -3.14 29.71
N PHE A 246 -23.65 -4.04 29.92
CA PHE A 246 -24.59 -4.48 28.89
C PHE A 246 -25.40 -3.30 28.34
N PHE A 247 -26.05 -2.53 29.21
CA PHE A 247 -26.83 -1.36 28.78
C PHE A 247 -25.97 -0.24 28.21
N ALA A 248 -24.74 -0.03 28.68
CA ALA A 248 -23.79 0.91 28.07
C ALA A 248 -23.43 0.51 26.63
N CYS A 249 -23.13 -0.78 26.39
CA CYS A 249 -22.89 -1.32 25.04
C CYS A 249 -24.13 -1.24 24.13
N VAL A 250 -25.33 -1.45 24.68
CA VAL A 250 -26.60 -1.30 23.94
C VAL A 250 -26.86 0.17 23.60
N ALA A 251 -26.70 1.09 24.56
CA ALA A 251 -26.85 2.53 24.36
C ALA A 251 -25.84 3.07 23.32
N LEU A 252 -24.58 2.59 23.36
CA LEU A 252 -23.56 2.91 22.36
C LEU A 252 -23.98 2.48 20.95
N ARG A 253 -24.53 1.27 20.79
CA ARG A 253 -25.05 0.80 19.50
C ARG A 253 -26.25 1.62 19.03
N PHE A 254 -27.18 1.97 19.92
CA PHE A 254 -28.29 2.86 19.57
C PHE A 254 -27.83 4.27 19.19
N ALA A 255 -26.83 4.83 19.89
CA ALA A 255 -26.24 6.12 19.54
C ALA A 255 -25.53 6.08 18.17
N ALA A 256 -24.82 4.99 17.86
CA ALA A 256 -24.25 4.77 16.54
C ALA A 256 -25.34 4.72 15.46
N VAL A 257 -26.37 3.87 15.62
CA VAL A 257 -27.49 3.73 14.66
C VAL A 257 -28.27 5.04 14.47
N ALA A 258 -28.64 5.72 15.56
CA ALA A 258 -29.37 7.00 15.50
C ALA A 258 -28.58 8.13 14.81
N SER A 259 -27.25 7.96 14.69
CA SER A 259 -26.36 8.91 14.03
C SER A 259 -26.02 8.56 12.58
N VAL A 260 -26.56 7.44 12.05
CA VAL A 260 -26.41 7.07 10.63
C VAL A 260 -27.24 8.04 9.80
N THR A 261 -26.58 9.05 9.24
CA THR A 261 -27.23 10.00 8.34
C THR A 261 -27.47 9.33 6.98
N THR A 262 -28.71 8.93 6.74
CA THR A 262 -29.17 8.54 5.41
C THR A 262 -29.01 9.74 4.46
N GLY A 263 -28.24 9.56 3.39
CA GLY A 263 -28.01 10.61 2.39
C GLY A 263 -26.73 11.44 2.55
N LYS A 264 -25.59 10.83 2.96
CA LYS A 264 -24.30 11.36 2.50
C LYS A 264 -24.33 11.39 0.97
N ARG A 265 -24.34 12.59 0.38
CA ARG A 265 -24.07 12.78 -1.04
C ARG A 265 -22.73 12.14 -1.34
N LEU A 266 -22.70 11.13 -2.20
CA LEU A 266 -21.45 10.55 -2.70
C LEU A 266 -20.60 11.71 -3.23
N GLN A 267 -19.50 12.03 -2.53
CA GLN A 267 -18.51 12.94 -3.08
C GLN A 267 -17.97 12.27 -4.33
N ARG A 268 -17.99 13.00 -5.45
CA ARG A 268 -17.40 12.50 -6.69
C ARG A 268 -15.90 12.45 -6.47
N ILE A 269 -15.39 11.25 -6.20
CA ILE A 269 -13.94 11.01 -6.11
C ILE A 269 -13.37 11.30 -7.49
N GLU A 270 -12.41 12.22 -7.55
CA GLU A 270 -11.73 12.55 -8.79
C GLU A 270 -10.68 11.49 -9.11
N THR A 271 -10.44 11.25 -10.40
CA THR A 271 -9.33 10.38 -10.83
C THR A 271 -8.00 11.03 -10.41
N PRO A 272 -7.09 10.28 -9.76
CA PRO A 272 -5.81 10.82 -9.32
C PRO A 272 -4.98 11.35 -10.50
N PRO A 273 -4.34 12.53 -10.36
CA PRO A 273 -3.52 13.12 -11.42
C PRO A 273 -2.20 12.36 -11.59
N ALA A 274 -1.55 12.52 -12.75
CA ALA A 274 -0.27 11.85 -13.06
C ALA A 274 0.89 12.22 -12.11
N ASN A 275 0.78 13.33 -11.37
CA ASN A 275 1.76 13.73 -10.34
C ASN A 275 1.36 13.30 -8.91
N ALA A 276 0.41 12.38 -8.76
CA ALA A 276 0.03 11.79 -7.48
C ALA A 276 1.26 11.13 -6.79
N PRO A 277 1.27 11.06 -5.44
CA PRO A 277 2.36 10.43 -4.70
C PRO A 277 2.43 8.92 -5.00
N VAL A 278 3.56 8.30 -4.66
CA VAL A 278 3.67 6.84 -4.76
C VAL A 278 2.77 6.22 -3.69
N TYR A 279 1.95 5.25 -4.10
CA TYR A 279 1.05 4.50 -3.24
C TYR A 279 1.47 3.03 -3.28
N SER A 280 1.86 2.49 -2.13
CA SER A 280 2.19 1.06 -2.02
C SER A 280 0.99 0.26 -1.52
N VAL A 281 0.74 -0.89 -2.12
CA VAL A 281 -0.25 -1.87 -1.68
C VAL A 281 0.51 -3.11 -1.21
N LEU A 282 0.22 -3.59 -0.01
CA LEU A 282 0.68 -4.86 0.51
C LEU A 282 -0.48 -5.86 0.47
N VAL A 283 -0.25 -7.01 -0.16
CA VAL A 283 -1.13 -8.17 -0.05
C VAL A 283 -0.33 -9.30 0.57
N ALA A 284 -0.77 -9.84 1.70
CA ALA A 284 -0.14 -11.02 2.30
C ALA A 284 -0.78 -12.28 1.71
N LEU A 285 0.02 -13.28 1.35
CA LEU A 285 -0.48 -14.58 0.88
C LEU A 285 0.20 -15.75 1.61
N TYR A 286 -0.60 -16.76 1.97
CA TYR A 286 -0.12 -18.03 2.50
C TYR A 286 -1.10 -19.18 2.25
N LYS A 287 -0.71 -20.09 1.34
CA LYS A 287 -1.49 -21.27 0.86
C LYS A 287 -2.77 -20.89 0.12
N GLU A 288 -2.67 -19.93 -0.79
CA GLU A 288 -3.79 -19.30 -1.48
C GLU A 288 -3.62 -19.32 -3.00
N ALA A 289 -2.93 -20.33 -3.52
CA ALA A 289 -2.66 -20.54 -4.94
C ALA A 289 -3.92 -20.46 -5.83
N ASP A 290 -5.05 -20.97 -5.35
CA ASP A 290 -6.34 -20.95 -6.03
C ASP A 290 -6.92 -19.52 -6.19
N ILE A 291 -6.58 -18.60 -5.29
CA ILE A 291 -7.14 -17.23 -5.23
C ILE A 291 -6.33 -16.24 -6.11
N VAL A 292 -5.06 -16.56 -6.40
CA VAL A 292 -4.16 -15.74 -7.23
C VAL A 292 -4.77 -15.19 -8.54
N PRO A 293 -5.59 -15.94 -9.32
CA PRO A 293 -6.18 -15.41 -10.56
C PRO A 293 -7.16 -14.27 -10.31
N ASP A 294 -8.02 -14.42 -9.30
CA ASP A 294 -9.05 -13.44 -8.95
C ASP A 294 -8.43 -12.23 -8.25
N LEU A 295 -7.45 -12.47 -7.36
CA LEU A 295 -6.64 -11.42 -6.74
C LEU A 295 -5.96 -10.52 -7.78
N LEU A 296 -5.26 -11.09 -8.78
CA LEU A 296 -4.59 -10.29 -9.81
C LEU A 296 -5.59 -9.49 -10.66
N THR A 297 -6.81 -10.00 -10.84
CA THR A 297 -7.89 -9.28 -11.53
C THR A 297 -8.41 -8.10 -10.69
N ALA A 298 -8.66 -8.31 -9.39
CA ALA A 298 -9.09 -7.27 -8.47
C ALA A 298 -8.03 -6.16 -8.30
N LEU A 299 -6.75 -6.52 -8.26
CA LEU A 299 -5.64 -5.57 -8.19
C LEU A 299 -5.48 -4.74 -9.47
N ASP A 300 -5.77 -5.28 -10.65
CA ASP A 300 -5.74 -4.51 -11.91
C ASP A 300 -6.87 -3.47 -11.95
N TRP A 301 -8.02 -3.72 -11.33
CA TRP A 301 -9.12 -2.75 -11.29
C TRP A 301 -8.83 -1.50 -10.45
N ILE A 302 -7.78 -1.48 -9.61
CA ILE A 302 -7.41 -0.33 -8.79
C ILE A 302 -7.03 0.88 -9.67
N VAL A 303 -7.73 2.01 -9.49
CA VAL A 303 -7.51 3.27 -10.21
C VAL A 303 -6.44 4.11 -9.49
N TRP A 304 -5.21 3.95 -9.97
CA TRP A 304 -4.06 4.80 -9.61
C TRP A 304 -3.09 4.88 -10.80
N PRO A 305 -2.31 5.97 -10.99
CA PRO A 305 -1.32 6.03 -12.07
C PRO A 305 -0.31 4.88 -11.93
N ARG A 306 -0.12 4.08 -12.98
CA ARG A 306 0.63 2.81 -12.89
C ARG A 306 2.12 3.01 -12.58
N ASP A 307 2.69 4.17 -12.90
CA ASP A 307 4.05 4.58 -12.50
C ASP A 307 4.17 4.99 -11.01
N ARG A 308 3.03 5.31 -10.39
CA ARG A 308 2.89 5.69 -8.97
C ARG A 308 2.27 4.61 -8.10
N LEU A 309 1.78 3.52 -8.69
CA LEU A 309 1.30 2.35 -7.97
C LEU A 309 2.47 1.40 -7.71
N GLU A 310 2.50 0.78 -6.53
CA GLU A 310 3.45 -0.28 -6.23
C GLU A 310 2.74 -1.38 -5.44
N ILE A 311 2.57 -2.55 -6.02
CA ILE A 311 1.92 -3.68 -5.34
C ILE A 311 2.99 -4.69 -4.94
N LYS A 312 3.00 -5.10 -3.67
CA LYS A 312 3.83 -6.20 -3.16
C LYS A 312 2.94 -7.38 -2.81
N LEU A 313 3.14 -8.50 -3.50
CA LEU A 313 2.58 -9.80 -3.13
C LEU A 313 3.56 -10.44 -2.15
N VAL A 314 3.17 -10.57 -0.88
CA VAL A 314 4.05 -10.95 0.23
C VAL A 314 3.80 -12.41 0.60
N CYS A 315 4.66 -13.31 0.14
CA CYS A 315 4.52 -14.77 0.30
C CYS A 315 5.66 -15.32 1.17
N GLU A 316 5.39 -16.32 2.01
CA GLU A 316 6.46 -17.12 2.64
C GLU A 316 7.26 -17.85 1.55
N SER A 317 8.60 -17.86 1.65
CA SER A 317 9.48 -18.32 0.57
C SER A 317 9.44 -19.83 0.32
N ASP A 318 8.81 -20.60 1.22
CA ASP A 318 8.58 -22.04 1.11
C ASP A 318 7.14 -22.41 0.70
N ASP A 319 6.29 -21.42 0.40
CA ASP A 319 4.97 -21.62 -0.20
C ASP A 319 5.08 -21.79 -1.72
N ALA A 320 5.65 -22.93 -2.13
CA ALA A 320 5.96 -23.22 -3.53
C ALA A 320 4.72 -23.23 -4.46
N GLU A 321 3.54 -23.58 -3.92
CA GLU A 321 2.30 -23.68 -4.69
C GLU A 321 1.75 -22.29 -5.05
N THR A 322 1.63 -21.40 -4.05
CA THR A 322 1.21 -20.00 -4.28
C THR A 322 2.25 -19.25 -5.13
N LEU A 323 3.55 -19.46 -4.89
CA LEU A 323 4.61 -18.87 -5.70
C LEU A 323 4.54 -19.33 -7.16
N ALA A 324 4.33 -20.62 -7.44
CA ALA A 324 4.14 -21.11 -8.80
C ALA A 324 2.87 -20.53 -9.46
N ALA A 325 1.76 -20.42 -8.73
CA ALA A 325 0.52 -19.82 -9.23
C ALA A 325 0.68 -18.35 -9.67
N ILE A 326 1.55 -17.60 -8.97
CA ILE A 326 1.93 -16.22 -9.32
C ILE A 326 2.91 -16.22 -10.50
N GLU A 327 3.97 -17.03 -10.45
CA GLU A 327 5.04 -17.08 -11.47
C GLU A 327 4.57 -17.57 -12.85
N MET A 328 3.50 -18.36 -12.91
CA MET A 328 2.84 -18.77 -14.17
C MET A 328 2.16 -17.61 -14.92
N ARG A 329 2.10 -16.39 -14.36
CA ARG A 329 1.41 -15.24 -14.95
C ARG A 329 2.37 -14.07 -15.19
N PRO A 330 2.24 -13.35 -16.33
CA PRO A 330 3.05 -12.16 -16.58
C PRO A 330 2.60 -11.03 -15.64
N LEU A 331 3.40 -10.73 -14.62
CA LEU A 331 3.13 -9.62 -13.70
C LEU A 331 3.47 -8.26 -14.35
N PRO A 332 2.58 -7.25 -14.24
CA PRO A 332 2.92 -5.87 -14.59
C PRO A 332 4.12 -5.35 -13.79
N SER A 333 4.86 -4.39 -14.35
CA SER A 333 6.08 -3.82 -13.74
C SER A 333 5.89 -3.21 -12.35
N HIS A 334 4.68 -2.78 -12.02
CA HIS A 334 4.30 -2.22 -10.73
C HIS A 334 3.98 -3.28 -9.66
N ILE A 335 3.83 -4.57 -10.04
CA ILE A 335 3.60 -5.69 -9.12
C ILE A 335 4.92 -6.45 -8.91
N LYS A 336 5.36 -6.62 -7.66
CA LYS A 336 6.55 -7.42 -7.32
C LYS A 336 6.25 -8.43 -6.20
N VAL A 337 6.81 -9.63 -6.29
CA VAL A 337 6.73 -10.65 -5.23
C VAL A 337 7.81 -10.40 -4.18
N VAL A 338 7.42 -10.38 -2.91
CA VAL A 338 8.30 -10.32 -1.74
C VAL A 338 8.31 -11.71 -1.09
N ARG A 339 9.43 -12.42 -1.20
CA ARG A 339 9.62 -13.72 -0.53
C ARG A 339 10.11 -13.50 0.91
N VAL A 340 9.25 -13.79 1.88
CA VAL A 340 9.53 -13.73 3.32
C VAL A 340 10.31 -14.98 3.72
N PRO A 341 11.47 -14.87 4.39
CA PRO A 341 12.20 -16.05 4.85
C PRO A 341 11.40 -16.83 5.91
N PRO A 342 11.58 -18.16 6.02
CA PRO A 342 10.77 -19.05 6.86
C PRO A 342 11.17 -18.97 8.33
N THR A 343 11.21 -17.75 8.88
CA THR A 343 11.53 -17.43 10.27
C THR A 343 10.24 -17.28 11.07
N GLY A 344 10.26 -17.75 12.32
CA GLY A 344 9.13 -17.61 13.24
C GLY A 344 9.00 -16.19 13.81
N PRO A 345 7.78 -15.74 14.15
CA PRO A 345 6.49 -16.43 13.98
C PRO A 345 5.97 -16.34 12.53
N ARG A 346 5.31 -17.39 12.03
CA ARG A 346 4.65 -17.36 10.70
C ARG A 346 3.27 -16.71 10.83
N THR A 347 3.23 -15.39 10.71
CA THR A 347 2.03 -14.57 10.89
C THR A 347 1.97 -13.48 9.81
N LYS A 348 0.75 -13.10 9.39
CA LYS A 348 0.47 -11.93 8.54
C LYS A 348 1.23 -10.68 9.02
N PRO A 349 1.16 -10.26 10.30
CA PRO A 349 1.93 -9.11 10.78
C PRO A 349 3.46 -9.24 10.59
N LYS A 350 4.08 -10.42 10.79
CA LYS A 350 5.52 -10.60 10.48
C LYS A 350 5.79 -10.39 8.99
N ALA A 351 4.98 -10.98 8.12
CA ALA A 351 5.13 -10.85 6.67
C ALA A 351 5.03 -9.37 6.22
N LEU A 352 4.02 -8.65 6.73
CA LEU A 352 3.84 -7.22 6.47
C LEU A 352 4.98 -6.36 7.03
N ALA A 353 5.44 -6.63 8.25
CA ALA A 353 6.57 -5.94 8.87
C ALA A 353 7.90 -6.20 8.12
N TYR A 354 8.07 -7.37 7.51
CA TYR A 354 9.20 -7.68 6.63
C TYR A 354 9.10 -6.94 5.29
N ALA A 355 7.89 -6.80 4.72
CA ALA A 355 7.67 -6.13 3.44
C ALA A 355 7.72 -4.59 3.50
N LEU A 356 7.25 -3.98 4.60
CA LEU A 356 7.13 -2.52 4.75
C LEU A 356 8.44 -1.74 4.49
N PRO A 357 9.63 -2.17 4.95
CA PRO A 357 10.89 -1.50 4.62
C PRO A 357 11.23 -1.48 3.11
N MET A 358 10.63 -2.36 2.31
CA MET A 358 10.84 -2.49 0.86
C MET A 358 9.74 -1.84 0.01
N THR A 359 8.78 -1.14 0.65
CA THR A 359 7.80 -0.30 -0.06
C THR A 359 8.33 1.11 -0.24
N ARG A 360 7.85 1.80 -1.27
CA ARG A 360 8.28 3.16 -1.66
C ARG A 360 7.25 4.24 -1.38
N GLY A 361 6.00 3.85 -1.14
CA GLY A 361 4.86 4.76 -1.04
C GLY A 361 4.91 5.68 0.18
N GLU A 362 4.40 6.89 -0.02
CA GLU A 362 4.02 7.82 1.06
C GLU A 362 2.77 7.29 1.80
N PHE A 363 1.91 6.60 1.06
CA PHE A 363 0.74 5.89 1.55
C PHE A 363 0.92 4.38 1.37
N VAL A 364 0.42 3.61 2.33
CA VAL A 364 0.44 2.14 2.32
C VAL A 364 -0.99 1.62 2.50
N ALA A 365 -1.47 0.81 1.56
CA ALA A 365 -2.72 0.06 1.69
C ALA A 365 -2.39 -1.40 2.07
N LEU A 366 -3.29 -2.03 2.84
CA LEU A 366 -3.27 -3.45 3.16
C LEU A 366 -4.54 -4.10 2.61
N TYR A 367 -4.38 -5.15 1.80
CA TYR A 367 -5.46 -6.06 1.39
C TYR A 367 -5.11 -7.50 1.78
N ASP A 368 -6.15 -8.33 1.96
CA ASP A 368 -6.05 -9.78 2.03
C ASP A 368 -6.18 -10.39 0.62
N ALA A 369 -5.90 -11.70 0.48
CA ALA A 369 -5.83 -12.34 -0.84
C ALA A 369 -7.21 -12.45 -1.51
N GLU A 370 -8.27 -12.64 -0.72
CA GLU A 370 -9.66 -12.75 -1.16
C GLU A 370 -10.38 -11.41 -1.40
N ASP A 371 -9.73 -10.28 -1.11
CA ASP A 371 -10.36 -8.96 -1.16
C ASP A 371 -10.61 -8.46 -2.59
N TRP A 372 -11.83 -7.95 -2.83
CA TRP A 372 -12.17 -7.18 -4.03
C TRP A 372 -12.41 -5.70 -3.67
N PRO A 373 -11.36 -4.87 -3.56
CA PRO A 373 -11.49 -3.46 -3.22
C PRO A 373 -12.15 -2.66 -4.35
N ASP A 374 -12.93 -1.64 -3.98
CA ASP A 374 -13.51 -0.69 -4.94
C ASP A 374 -12.38 -0.01 -5.76
N PRO A 375 -12.53 0.08 -7.10
CA PRO A 375 -11.55 0.71 -7.98
C PRO A 375 -11.03 2.08 -7.52
N MET A 376 -11.89 2.91 -6.92
CA MET A 376 -11.58 4.27 -6.49
C MET A 376 -11.13 4.37 -5.03
N GLN A 377 -10.98 3.26 -4.31
CA GLN A 377 -10.70 3.26 -2.86
C GLN A 377 -9.40 3.99 -2.50
N LEU A 378 -8.31 3.81 -3.27
CA LEU A 378 -7.05 4.55 -3.07
C LEU A 378 -7.23 6.06 -3.31
N ALA A 379 -8.08 6.44 -4.27
CA ALA A 379 -8.36 7.82 -4.60
C ALA A 379 -9.22 8.52 -3.54
N GLU A 380 -10.21 7.83 -2.93
CA GLU A 380 -10.92 8.37 -1.76
C GLU A 380 -9.96 8.53 -0.58
N ALA A 381 -9.17 7.50 -0.26
CA ALA A 381 -8.22 7.54 0.85
C ALA A 381 -7.23 8.71 0.71
N TRP A 382 -6.62 8.86 -0.47
CA TRP A 382 -5.71 9.98 -0.75
C TRP A 382 -6.39 11.34 -0.68
N THR A 383 -7.61 11.48 -1.20
CA THR A 383 -8.39 12.72 -1.13
C THR A 383 -8.63 13.12 0.33
N ARG A 384 -9.10 12.17 1.15
CA ARG A 384 -9.34 12.39 2.59
C ARG A 384 -8.06 12.72 3.37
N PHE A 385 -6.92 12.10 3.02
CA PHE A 385 -5.62 12.46 3.58
C PHE A 385 -5.14 13.85 3.17
N ARG A 386 -5.53 14.37 2.00
CA ARG A 386 -5.23 15.75 1.57
C ARG A 386 -6.13 16.79 2.22
N GLU A 387 -7.39 16.43 2.50
CA GLU A 387 -8.36 17.28 3.19
C GLU A 387 -8.17 17.32 4.72
N SER A 388 -7.34 16.42 5.27
CA SER A 388 -7.10 16.26 6.71
C SER A 388 -5.65 16.58 7.09
N GLY A 389 -5.41 16.92 8.36
CA GLY A 389 -4.06 17.18 8.86
C GLY A 389 -3.16 15.94 8.96
N PRO A 390 -1.89 16.12 9.35
CA PRO A 390 -0.92 15.02 9.50
C PRO A 390 -1.28 14.05 10.65
N GLU A 391 -2.14 14.46 11.57
CA GLU A 391 -2.64 13.63 12.66
C GLU A 391 -3.57 12.50 12.20
N LEU A 392 -4.23 12.62 11.04
CA LEU A 392 -4.97 11.51 10.45
C LEU A 392 -3.96 10.50 9.88
N ALA A 393 -3.74 9.40 10.61
CA ALA A 393 -2.76 8.38 10.26
C ALA A 393 -3.31 7.22 9.44
N VAL A 394 -4.57 6.84 9.69
CA VAL A 394 -5.20 5.67 9.06
C VAL A 394 -6.65 5.94 8.64
N LEU A 395 -7.02 5.36 7.51
CA LEU A 395 -8.37 5.29 6.99
C LEU A 395 -8.77 3.83 6.81
N GLN A 396 -9.90 3.44 7.41
CA GLN A 396 -10.51 2.12 7.26
C GLN A 396 -11.59 2.17 6.17
N ALA A 397 -11.51 1.28 5.19
CA ALA A 397 -12.60 1.04 4.24
C ALA A 397 -13.68 0.14 4.86
N PRO A 398 -14.97 0.30 4.47
CA PRO A 398 -16.02 -0.62 4.88
C PRO A 398 -15.87 -1.96 4.16
N LEU A 399 -16.02 -3.07 4.90
CA LEU A 399 -16.07 -4.41 4.31
C LEU A 399 -17.54 -4.80 4.07
N GLU A 400 -17.84 -5.33 2.89
CA GLU A 400 -19.19 -5.72 2.47
C GLU A 400 -19.24 -7.17 2.00
N ILE A 401 -20.24 -7.90 2.47
CA ILE A 401 -20.43 -9.32 2.12
C ILE A 401 -21.12 -9.43 0.77
N SER A 402 -20.43 -10.07 -0.18
CA SER A 402 -20.91 -10.29 -1.55
C SER A 402 -21.95 -11.40 -1.69
N ASN A 403 -21.96 -12.38 -0.77
CA ASN A 403 -22.82 -13.58 -0.83
C ASN A 403 -23.91 -13.69 0.28
N PRO A 404 -24.62 -12.62 0.67
CA PRO A 404 -25.52 -12.63 1.84
C PRO A 404 -26.77 -13.51 1.65
N SER A 405 -27.09 -13.89 0.41
CA SER A 405 -28.23 -14.74 0.05
C SER A 405 -27.95 -16.24 0.15
N GLU A 406 -26.69 -16.68 0.21
CA GLU A 406 -26.33 -18.11 0.12
C GLU A 406 -26.63 -18.90 1.40
N SER A 407 -26.64 -18.25 2.57
CA SER A 407 -26.94 -18.92 3.83
C SER A 407 -27.41 -17.94 4.92
N LEU A 408 -28.06 -18.47 5.96
CA LEU A 408 -28.40 -17.70 7.16
C LEU A 408 -27.14 -17.13 7.83
N ILE A 409 -26.02 -17.87 7.82
CA ILE A 409 -24.75 -17.44 8.42
C ILE A 409 -24.19 -16.24 7.64
N ALA A 410 -24.11 -16.33 6.30
CA ALA A 410 -23.66 -15.23 5.45
C ALA A 410 -24.54 -13.98 5.62
N ARG A 411 -25.88 -14.15 5.73
CA ARG A 411 -26.81 -13.05 6.00
C ARG A 411 -26.59 -12.38 7.36
N MET A 412 -26.34 -13.17 8.41
CA MET A 412 -26.00 -12.63 9.73
C MET A 412 -24.66 -11.89 9.71
N PHE A 413 -23.66 -12.44 9.02
CA PHE A 413 -22.35 -11.85 8.86
C PHE A 413 -22.42 -10.49 8.13
N ALA A 414 -23.20 -10.42 7.05
CA ALA A 414 -23.49 -9.19 6.30
C ALA A 414 -24.15 -8.11 7.17
N PHE A 415 -25.11 -8.50 8.02
CA PHE A 415 -25.76 -7.58 8.96
C PHE A 415 -24.78 -7.06 10.03
N GLU A 416 -23.95 -7.93 10.60
CA GLU A 416 -22.92 -7.53 11.58
C GLU A 416 -21.90 -6.57 10.97
N TYR A 417 -21.43 -6.86 9.76
CA TYR A 417 -20.48 -6.00 9.03
C TYR A 417 -21.10 -4.65 8.70
N SER A 418 -22.33 -4.61 8.20
CA SER A 418 -23.05 -3.35 7.96
C SER A 418 -23.19 -2.52 9.24
N ALA A 419 -23.57 -3.14 10.37
CA ALA A 419 -23.67 -2.45 11.65
C ALA A 419 -22.31 -1.93 12.17
N LEU A 420 -21.21 -2.65 11.91
CA LEU A 420 -19.85 -2.25 12.29
C LEU A 420 -19.32 -1.13 11.40
N PHE A 421 -19.21 -1.38 10.10
CA PHE A 421 -18.51 -0.53 9.14
C PHE A 421 -19.31 0.70 8.70
N HIS A 422 -20.64 0.60 8.60
CA HIS A 422 -21.51 1.73 8.23
C HIS A 422 -22.16 2.42 9.44
N GLY A 423 -22.21 1.76 10.60
CA GLY A 423 -22.75 2.29 11.85
C GLY A 423 -21.69 2.73 12.86
N LEU A 424 -21.03 1.75 13.50
CA LEU A 424 -20.18 1.98 14.67
C LEU A 424 -18.86 2.71 14.36
N LEU A 425 -18.08 2.24 13.38
CA LEU A 425 -16.80 2.87 13.05
C LEU A 425 -16.93 4.33 12.56
N PRO A 426 -17.92 4.68 11.70
CA PRO A 426 -18.15 6.07 11.32
C PRO A 426 -18.67 6.94 12.48
N TRP A 427 -19.32 6.36 13.49
CA TRP A 427 -19.66 7.09 14.73
C TRP A 427 -18.42 7.36 15.59
N LEU A 428 -17.58 6.34 15.83
CA LEU A 428 -16.32 6.49 16.57
C LEU A 428 -15.42 7.54 15.92
N SER A 429 -15.29 7.50 14.59
CA SER A 429 -14.51 8.46 13.79
C SER A 429 -14.98 9.91 13.98
N ARG A 430 -16.29 10.17 13.86
CA ARG A 430 -16.83 11.54 14.03
C ARG A 430 -16.63 12.09 15.44
N HIS A 431 -16.55 11.22 16.45
CA HIS A 431 -16.29 11.60 17.84
C HIS A 431 -14.80 11.59 18.20
N ARG A 432 -13.90 11.35 17.24
CA ARG A 432 -12.44 11.22 17.43
C ARG A 432 -12.06 10.22 18.53
N LEU A 433 -12.84 9.15 18.65
CA LEU A 433 -12.56 8.04 19.55
C LEU A 433 -11.58 7.06 18.90
N MET A 434 -11.01 6.14 19.68
CA MET A 434 -10.22 5.04 19.13
C MET A 434 -11.11 4.21 18.18
N LEU A 435 -10.62 3.96 16.97
CA LEU A 435 -11.21 2.97 16.06
C LEU A 435 -10.47 1.64 16.26
N PRO A 436 -11.19 0.54 16.52
CA PRO A 436 -10.66 -0.78 16.22
C PRO A 436 -10.63 -0.92 14.69
N LEU A 437 -9.43 -1.06 14.14
CA LEU A 437 -9.25 -1.36 12.72
C LEU A 437 -9.71 -2.80 12.43
N GLY A 438 -10.14 -3.06 11.21
CA GLY A 438 -10.32 -4.43 10.70
C GLY A 438 -9.01 -4.97 10.14
N GLY A 439 -8.96 -6.28 9.87
CA GLY A 439 -7.73 -6.94 9.41
C GLY A 439 -7.24 -6.48 8.04
N THR A 440 -8.10 -5.82 7.26
CA THR A 440 -7.83 -5.48 5.86
C THR A 440 -8.50 -4.16 5.44
N SER A 441 -8.16 -3.71 4.23
CA SER A 441 -8.60 -2.46 3.60
C SER A 441 -8.32 -1.23 4.48
N ASN A 442 -7.10 -1.22 5.01
CA ASN A 442 -6.54 -0.13 5.80
C ASN A 442 -5.57 0.68 4.93
N HIS A 443 -5.76 1.98 4.91
CA HIS A 443 -4.88 2.93 4.24
C HIS A 443 -4.15 3.74 5.29
N PHE A 444 -2.82 3.71 5.28
CA PHE A 444 -1.97 4.40 6.25
C PHE A 444 -1.16 5.52 5.57
N ARG A 445 -0.95 6.63 6.29
CA ARG A 445 0.26 7.43 6.09
C ARG A 445 1.46 6.60 6.54
N ARG A 446 2.40 6.34 5.64
CA ARG A 446 3.58 5.50 5.91
C ARG A 446 4.37 5.99 7.13
N ALA A 447 4.56 7.31 7.24
CA ALA A 447 5.30 7.91 8.35
C ALA A 447 4.68 7.61 9.72
N ALA A 448 3.34 7.66 9.85
CA ALA A 448 2.66 7.35 11.09
C ALA A 448 2.74 5.85 11.44
N LEU A 449 2.59 4.98 10.43
CA LEU A 449 2.75 3.53 10.57
C LEU A 449 4.17 3.14 11.04
N GLU A 450 5.21 3.74 10.46
CA GLU A 450 6.60 3.50 10.86
C GLU A 450 6.92 4.06 12.27
N ALA A 451 6.31 5.19 12.63
CA ALA A 451 6.47 5.84 13.93
C ALA A 451 5.90 5.02 15.10
N VAL A 452 4.71 4.41 14.93
CA VAL A 452 4.10 3.55 15.98
C VAL A 452 4.65 2.12 16.02
N GLY A 453 5.62 1.81 15.15
CA GLY A 453 6.37 0.56 15.17
C GLY A 453 5.98 -0.49 14.13
N GLY A 454 5.00 -0.21 13.26
CA GLY A 454 4.46 -1.19 12.30
C GLY A 454 3.47 -2.17 12.93
N TRP A 455 3.33 -3.36 12.36
CA TRP A 455 2.49 -4.45 12.90
C TRP A 455 3.25 -5.30 13.92
N ASP A 456 2.56 -5.84 14.93
CA ASP A 456 3.18 -6.74 15.91
C ASP A 456 3.19 -8.20 15.40
N PRO A 457 4.37 -8.80 15.13
CA PRO A 457 4.47 -10.19 14.65
C PRO A 457 3.90 -11.25 15.62
N PHE A 458 3.76 -10.93 16.91
CA PHE A 458 3.27 -11.85 17.94
C PHE A 458 1.77 -11.69 18.26
N ASN A 459 1.10 -10.66 17.74
CA ASN A 459 -0.34 -10.46 17.94
C ASN A 459 -1.17 -11.26 16.91
N VAL A 460 -2.41 -11.58 17.29
CA VAL A 460 -3.38 -12.33 16.47
C VAL A 460 -4.53 -11.43 15.99
N THR A 461 -4.58 -10.20 16.51
CA THR A 461 -5.40 -9.06 16.07
C THR A 461 -4.50 -7.82 16.06
N GLU A 462 -3.52 -7.85 15.14
CA GLU A 462 -2.54 -6.78 14.92
C GLU A 462 -3.19 -5.46 14.48
N ASP A 463 -4.39 -5.55 13.90
CA ASP A 463 -5.25 -4.47 13.44
C ASP A 463 -5.79 -3.62 14.60
N ALA A 464 -6.47 -4.26 15.55
CA ALA A 464 -7.03 -3.62 16.74
C ALA A 464 -5.92 -3.08 17.66
N ASP A 465 -4.79 -3.80 17.76
CA ASP A 465 -3.58 -3.32 18.43
C ASP A 465 -3.01 -2.07 17.74
N LEU A 466 -2.80 -2.10 16.42
CA LEU A 466 -2.28 -0.95 15.67
C LEU A 466 -3.20 0.28 15.78
N GLY A 467 -4.52 0.11 15.72
CA GLY A 467 -5.48 1.17 15.99
C GLY A 467 -5.34 1.78 17.40
N THR A 468 -5.07 0.93 18.39
CA THR A 468 -4.83 1.37 19.77
C THR A 468 -3.49 2.10 19.91
N ARG A 469 -2.42 1.60 19.29
CA ARG A 469 -1.09 2.24 19.29
C ARG A 469 -1.11 3.59 18.58
N LEU A 470 -1.81 3.71 17.44
CA LEU A 470 -2.03 4.99 16.76
C LEU A 470 -2.69 6.02 17.70
N ALA A 471 -3.77 5.63 18.39
CA ALA A 471 -4.42 6.50 19.37
C ALA A 471 -3.48 6.89 20.54
N ARG A 472 -2.66 5.95 21.05
CA ARG A 472 -1.67 6.21 22.12
C ARG A 472 -0.58 7.23 21.71
N PHE A 473 -0.24 7.31 20.42
CA PHE A 473 0.68 8.31 19.87
C PHE A 473 -0.01 9.65 19.51
N GLY A 474 -1.32 9.77 19.75
CA GLY A 474 -2.10 10.97 19.44
C GLY A 474 -2.59 11.05 17.98
N TYR A 475 -2.41 10.00 17.19
CA TYR A 475 -2.95 9.93 15.84
C TYR A 475 -4.46 9.64 15.83
N GLN A 476 -5.14 10.16 14.82
CA GLN A 476 -6.54 9.93 14.53
C GLN A 476 -6.70 8.84 13.47
N ALA A 477 -7.82 8.11 13.58
CA ALA A 477 -8.29 7.15 12.60
C ALA A 477 -9.68 7.58 12.09
N ALA A 478 -9.97 7.37 10.82
CA ALA A 478 -11.29 7.66 10.25
C ALA A 478 -11.73 6.63 9.22
N THR A 479 -12.94 6.78 8.67
CA THR A 479 -13.49 5.87 7.65
C THR A 479 -13.65 6.53 6.28
N ILE A 480 -13.46 5.73 5.23
CA ILE A 480 -13.86 6.02 3.85
C ILE A 480 -15.19 5.34 3.51
N SER A 481 -15.62 5.42 2.26
CA SER A 481 -16.96 5.05 1.80
C SER A 481 -16.92 3.97 0.72
N ALA A 482 -15.89 4.00 -0.13
CA ALA A 482 -15.60 2.99 -1.16
C ALA A 482 -15.28 1.63 -0.49
N PRO A 483 -16.12 0.60 -0.68
CA PRO A 483 -16.02 -0.66 0.08
C PRO A 483 -14.96 -1.61 -0.46
N THR A 484 -14.69 -2.66 0.29
CA THR A 484 -14.07 -3.89 -0.20
C THR A 484 -15.07 -5.03 -0.06
N TYR A 485 -15.24 -5.82 -1.12
CA TYR A 485 -16.13 -6.97 -1.10
C TYR A 485 -15.37 -8.24 -0.71
N GLU A 486 -15.94 -9.01 0.24
CA GLU A 486 -15.44 -10.32 0.65
C GLU A 486 -16.57 -11.38 0.56
N GLN A 487 -16.23 -12.66 0.66
CA GLN A 487 -17.21 -13.75 0.78
C GLN A 487 -17.30 -14.25 2.22
N ALA A 488 -18.52 -14.27 2.78
CA ALA A 488 -18.76 -14.78 4.13
C ALA A 488 -18.78 -16.33 4.14
N PRO A 489 -18.31 -16.96 5.24
CA PRO A 489 -18.34 -18.41 5.39
C PRO A 489 -19.78 -18.93 5.49
N ILE A 490 -20.20 -19.74 4.52
CA ILE A 490 -21.55 -20.34 4.48
C ILE A 490 -21.75 -21.56 5.42
N LYS A 491 -20.66 -22.11 5.97
CA LYS A 491 -20.67 -23.32 6.84
C LYS A 491 -20.28 -22.98 8.28
N LEU A 492 -21.06 -23.46 9.24
CA LEU A 492 -20.80 -23.27 10.68
C LEU A 492 -19.43 -23.79 11.11
N SER A 493 -18.95 -24.89 10.50
CA SER A 493 -17.64 -25.48 10.76
C SER A 493 -16.46 -24.60 10.34
N VAL A 494 -16.66 -23.63 9.44
CA VAL A 494 -15.64 -22.64 9.03
C VAL A 494 -15.78 -21.38 9.87
N TRP A 495 -17.02 -20.92 10.08
CA TRP A 495 -17.33 -19.71 10.86
C TRP A 495 -16.91 -19.81 12.34
N LEU A 496 -17.16 -20.94 13.01
CA LEU A 496 -16.92 -21.05 14.46
C LEU A 496 -15.42 -20.99 14.85
N PRO A 497 -14.49 -21.67 14.15
CA PRO A 497 -13.06 -21.48 14.37
C PRO A 497 -12.57 -20.05 14.09
N GLN A 498 -13.08 -19.41 13.02
CA GLN A 498 -12.75 -18.03 12.68
C GLN A 498 -13.17 -17.07 13.80
N ARG A 499 -14.41 -17.16 14.29
CA ARG A 499 -14.89 -16.33 15.41
C ARG A 499 -14.18 -16.63 16.72
N THR A 500 -13.84 -17.90 16.98
CA THR A 500 -13.02 -18.27 18.15
C THR A 500 -11.63 -17.62 18.10
N ARG A 501 -11.02 -17.50 16.91
CA ARG A 501 -9.76 -16.78 16.71
C ARG A 501 -9.91 -15.29 17.01
N TRP A 502 -10.95 -14.64 16.48
CA TRP A 502 -11.23 -13.23 16.73
C TRP A 502 -11.44 -12.94 18.22
N PHE A 503 -12.32 -13.67 18.92
CA PHE A 503 -12.54 -13.46 20.35
C PHE A 503 -11.27 -13.65 21.20
N LYS A 504 -10.39 -14.58 20.83
CA LYS A 504 -9.07 -14.75 21.48
C LYS A 504 -8.14 -13.56 21.24
N GLY A 505 -8.07 -13.05 20.01
CA GLY A 505 -7.30 -11.85 19.67
C GLY A 505 -7.82 -10.61 20.41
N TRP A 506 -9.12 -10.35 20.34
CA TRP A 506 -9.78 -9.26 21.07
C TRP A 506 -9.51 -9.31 22.58
N ALA A 507 -9.60 -10.49 23.21
CA ALA A 507 -9.27 -10.65 24.62
C ALA A 507 -7.80 -10.31 24.92
N ARG A 508 -6.88 -10.67 24.01
CA ARG A 508 -5.46 -10.39 24.11
C ARG A 508 -5.12 -8.90 23.93
N THR A 509 -5.59 -8.27 22.86
CA THR A 509 -5.44 -6.83 22.63
C THR A 509 -6.04 -6.01 23.78
N PHE A 510 -7.17 -6.48 24.34
CA PHE A 510 -7.78 -5.85 25.52
C PHE A 510 -6.90 -6.00 26.76
N GLN A 511 -6.37 -7.20 27.05
CA GLN A 511 -5.43 -7.42 28.17
C GLN A 511 -4.19 -6.53 28.08
N GLU A 512 -3.60 -6.43 26.89
CA GLU A 512 -2.41 -5.63 26.59
C GLU A 512 -2.67 -4.11 26.77
N ASN A 513 -3.88 -3.63 26.44
CA ASN A 513 -4.19 -2.19 26.42
C ASN A 513 -5.14 -1.71 27.54
N ILE A 514 -5.57 -2.59 28.46
CA ILE A 514 -6.67 -2.34 29.41
C ILE A 514 -6.48 -1.07 30.27
N ILE A 515 -5.23 -0.75 30.67
CA ILE A 515 -4.91 0.45 31.46
C ILE A 515 -4.70 1.68 30.56
N SER A 516 -4.13 1.51 29.36
CA SER A 516 -3.87 2.64 28.44
C SER A 516 -5.17 3.30 27.97
N LEU A 517 -6.25 2.52 27.81
CA LEU A 517 -7.58 3.05 27.48
C LEU A 517 -8.17 3.96 28.57
N PHE A 518 -7.85 3.75 29.85
CA PHE A 518 -8.24 4.65 30.94
C PHE A 518 -7.32 5.89 31.05
N LEU A 519 -6.04 5.78 30.67
CA LEU A 519 -5.06 6.87 30.75
C LEU A 519 -5.04 7.79 29.51
N LEU A 520 -5.68 7.41 28.41
CA LEU A 520 -5.78 8.17 27.15
C LEU A 520 -6.36 9.60 27.32
N ARG A 521 -7.01 9.91 28.45
CA ARG A 521 -7.53 11.25 28.78
C ARG A 521 -6.57 12.11 29.63
N TYR A 522 -5.46 11.56 30.13
CA TYR A 522 -4.49 12.28 30.97
C TYR A 522 -3.23 12.73 30.21
N HIS A 523 -2.79 12.00 29.18
CA HIS A 523 -1.52 12.31 28.50
C HIS A 523 -1.59 13.44 27.45
N THR A 524 -2.79 13.87 27.04
CA THR A 524 -2.97 14.98 26.08
C THR A 524 -2.48 16.34 26.60
N HIS A 525 -2.22 16.49 27.91
CA HIS A 525 -1.68 17.71 28.51
C HIS A 525 -0.15 17.74 28.68
N VAL A 526 0.58 16.62 28.47
CA VAL A 526 2.02 16.54 28.76
C VAL A 526 2.90 16.61 27.51
N ASN A 527 2.38 16.21 26.34
CA ASN A 527 3.17 16.13 25.10
C ASN A 527 3.49 17.49 24.44
N SER A 528 2.88 18.59 24.89
CA SER A 528 3.22 19.95 24.44
C SER A 528 4.70 20.30 24.65
N THR A 529 5.35 19.67 25.65
CA THR A 529 6.74 19.94 26.02
C THR A 529 7.75 19.16 25.18
N CYS A 530 7.39 17.97 24.69
CA CYS A 530 8.34 17.09 23.97
C CYS A 530 8.56 17.50 22.52
N GLN A 531 7.63 18.23 21.88
CA GLN A 531 7.82 18.73 20.52
C GLN A 531 8.96 19.76 20.39
N HIS A 532 9.41 20.40 21.48
CA HIS A 532 10.55 21.32 21.46
C HIS A 532 11.93 20.64 21.47
N ILE A 533 12.01 19.33 21.78
CA ILE A 533 13.29 18.59 21.84
C ILE A 533 13.62 17.92 20.49
N ALA A 534 12.64 17.78 19.59
CA ALA A 534 12.85 17.27 18.22
C ALA A 534 13.17 18.37 17.18
N THR A 535 13.57 19.56 17.63
CA THR A 535 13.94 20.70 16.76
C THR A 535 15.24 21.39 17.22
N LEU A 536 16.11 20.59 17.86
CA LEU A 536 17.52 20.85 18.16
C LEU A 536 18.33 19.61 17.77
#